data_AF-A0A2G2ZPI2-F1
#
_entry.id   AF-A0A2G2ZPI2-F1
#
_cell.length_a   1.000
_cell.length_b   1.000
_cell.length_c   1.000
_cell.angle_alpha   90.00
_cell.angle_beta   90.00
_cell.angle_gamma   90.00
#
_symmetry.space_group_name_H-M   'P 1'
#
loop_
_entity.id
_entity.type
_entity.pdbx_description
1 polymer ?
#
loop_
_entity_poly.entity_id
_entity_poly.type
_entity_poly.pdbx_seq_one_letter_code
_entity_poly.pdbx_strand_id
1 'polypeptide(L)'
;MTELSLEAEMRRLKPLVLTEPLEGGVLPVASGGIHVWHMPALTEIFGDDSVLQFGGGTLGHPWGNAPGAVANRVALEACVKARNEGRDLAREGNEIIREASKWSPKLAVACEVWKEIVFHFAAVDILDK
;
A
#
# COMPACT_ATOMS: atom_id res chain seq x y z
N MET A 1 21.49 4.56 34.25
CA MET A 1 21.95 3.66 33.18
C MET A 1 22.85 4.49 32.29
N THR A 2 24.15 4.20 32.27
CA THR A 2 25.11 4.98 31.49
C THR A 2 24.97 4.65 30.02
N GLU A 3 25.17 5.63 29.15
CA GLU A 3 25.09 5.54 27.67
C GLU A 3 25.90 4.35 27.09
N LEU A 4 27.02 3.99 27.74
CA LEU A 4 27.83 2.80 27.45
C LEU A 4 27.08 1.45 27.57
N SER A 5 26.04 1.38 28.38
CA SER A 5 25.21 0.17 28.57
C SER A 5 24.29 -0.07 27.37
N LEU A 6 23.73 1.00 26.82
CA LEU A 6 22.84 0.96 25.65
C LEU A 6 23.59 0.58 24.38
N GLU A 7 24.79 1.13 24.15
CA GLU A 7 25.61 0.77 23.00
C GLU A 7 26.10 -0.70 23.03
N ALA A 8 26.42 -1.20 24.23
CA ALA A 8 26.82 -2.60 24.42
C ALA A 8 25.65 -3.58 24.20
N GLU A 9 24.45 -3.18 24.60
CA GLU A 9 23.21 -3.95 24.43
C GLU A 9 22.75 -3.94 22.95
N MET A 10 22.85 -2.79 22.28
CA MET A 10 22.65 -2.68 20.83
C MET A 10 23.68 -3.53 20.04
N ARG A 11 24.94 -3.63 20.50
CA ARG A 11 25.94 -4.52 19.87
C ARG A 11 25.64 -6.01 20.04
N ARG A 12 24.93 -6.41 21.09
CA ARG A 12 24.52 -7.81 21.32
C ARG A 12 23.33 -8.25 20.46
N LEU A 13 22.52 -7.29 19.99
CA LEU A 13 21.37 -7.54 19.10
C LEU A 13 21.75 -7.56 17.60
N LYS A 14 23.02 -7.27 17.26
CA LYS A 14 23.54 -7.23 15.88
C LYS A 14 23.61 -8.53 15.07
N PRO A 15 23.42 -9.77 15.56
CA PRO A 15 23.57 -10.93 14.67
C PRO A 15 22.41 -11.14 13.68
N LEU A 16 21.30 -10.41 13.74
CA LEU A 16 20.09 -10.82 13.02
C LEU A 16 19.90 -10.21 11.61
N VAL A 17 20.47 -9.05 11.28
CA VAL A 17 20.27 -8.45 9.95
C VAL A 17 21.51 -7.65 9.60
N LEU A 18 22.09 -7.89 8.42
CA LEU A 18 23.31 -7.28 7.93
C LEU A 18 23.34 -5.76 8.22
N THR A 19 24.39 -5.29 8.89
CA THR A 19 24.56 -3.87 9.27
C THR A 19 25.11 -3.00 8.14
N GLU A 20 25.20 -3.55 6.93
CA GLU A 20 25.72 -2.86 5.76
C GLU A 20 24.62 -1.95 5.18
N PRO A 21 24.87 -0.63 5.03
CA PRO A 21 23.96 0.21 4.28
C PRO A 21 23.91 -0.29 2.83
N LEU A 22 22.71 -0.48 2.29
CA LEU A 22 22.53 -0.74 0.86
C LEU A 22 23.00 0.51 0.09
N GLU A 23 24.12 0.41 -0.63
CA GLU A 23 24.58 1.49 -1.51
C GLU A 23 23.65 1.58 -2.74
N GLY A 24 22.88 2.68 -2.81
CA GLY A 24 21.87 2.90 -3.85
C GLY A 24 20.51 2.30 -3.50
N GLY A 25 19.51 3.16 -3.22
CA GLY A 25 18.14 2.72 -2.94
C GLY A 25 17.48 2.09 -4.17
N VAL A 26 16.72 1.00 -3.97
CA VAL A 26 15.91 0.35 -4.99
C VAL A 26 14.44 0.60 -4.66
N LEU A 27 13.64 1.00 -5.66
CA LEU A 27 12.20 1.18 -5.48
C LEU A 27 11.49 -0.18 -5.38
N PRO A 28 10.81 -0.50 -4.26
CA PRO A 28 9.96 -1.68 -4.17
C PRO A 28 8.76 -1.58 -5.12
N VAL A 29 8.32 -2.74 -5.61
CA VAL A 29 7.17 -2.86 -6.50
C VAL A 29 6.13 -3.78 -5.86
N ALA A 30 4.95 -3.26 -5.56
CA ALA A 30 3.79 -4.04 -5.13
C ALA A 30 2.92 -4.38 -6.35
N SER A 31 2.72 -5.67 -6.59
CA SER A 31 2.05 -6.16 -7.80
C SER A 31 1.35 -7.51 -7.56
N GLY A 32 0.36 -7.81 -8.39
CA GLY A 32 -0.38 -9.07 -8.37
C GLY A 32 -1.64 -9.03 -7.50
N GLY A 33 -2.81 -9.27 -8.10
CA GLY A 33 -4.09 -9.39 -7.37
C GLY A 33 -4.63 -8.09 -6.74
N ILE A 34 -4.00 -6.94 -6.97
CA ILE A 34 -4.40 -5.65 -6.37
C ILE A 34 -5.41 -4.84 -7.21
N HIS A 35 -6.23 -4.03 -6.53
CA HIS A 35 -7.29 -3.18 -7.09
C HIS A 35 -7.56 -1.98 -6.14
N VAL A 36 -8.46 -1.06 -6.53
CA VAL A 36 -8.67 0.23 -5.84
C VAL A 36 -8.93 0.15 -4.33
N TRP A 37 -9.64 -0.87 -3.85
CA TRP A 37 -9.87 -1.07 -2.41
C TRP A 37 -8.60 -1.40 -1.61
N HIS A 38 -7.53 -1.88 -2.25
CA HIS A 38 -6.23 -2.10 -1.61
C HIS A 38 -5.41 -0.81 -1.47
N MET A 39 -5.79 0.28 -2.17
CA MET A 39 -4.98 1.49 -2.24
C MET A 39 -4.60 2.08 -0.87
N PRO A 40 -5.52 2.21 0.11
CA PRO A 40 -5.16 2.76 1.43
C PRO A 40 -4.07 1.94 2.14
N ALA A 41 -4.22 0.61 2.16
CA ALA A 41 -3.25 -0.28 2.78
C ALA A 41 -1.91 -0.27 2.02
N LEU A 42 -1.94 -0.25 0.69
CA LEU A 42 -0.71 -0.18 -0.12
C LEU A 42 0.06 1.13 0.13
N THR A 43 -0.64 2.27 0.21
CA THR A 43 -0.04 3.57 0.53
C THR A 43 0.52 3.62 1.95
N GLU A 44 -0.13 2.97 2.92
CA GLU A 44 0.34 2.86 4.30
C GLU A 44 1.59 1.96 4.41
N ILE A 45 1.57 0.79 3.79
CA ILE A 45 2.63 -0.23 3.90
C ILE A 45 3.92 0.20 3.17
N PHE A 46 3.78 0.67 1.93
CA PHE A 46 4.95 0.91 1.06
C PHE A 46 5.41 2.37 1.01
N GLY A 47 4.56 3.32 1.40
CA GLY A 47 4.90 4.74 1.33
C GLY A 47 5.07 5.28 -0.10
N ASP A 48 5.69 6.46 -0.19
CA ASP A 48 5.77 7.24 -1.44
C ASP A 48 6.77 6.68 -2.45
N ASP A 49 7.89 6.12 -1.97
CA ASP A 49 8.95 5.57 -2.80
C ASP A 49 8.65 4.13 -3.21
N SER A 50 7.51 3.93 -3.88
CA SER A 50 7.06 2.61 -4.32
C SER A 50 6.35 2.65 -5.66
N VAL A 51 6.28 1.51 -6.34
CA VAL A 51 5.48 1.33 -7.55
C VAL A 51 4.32 0.38 -7.23
N LEU A 52 3.09 0.84 -7.46
CA LEU A 52 1.87 0.03 -7.32
C LEU A 52 1.36 -0.37 -8.71
N GLN A 53 1.45 -1.66 -9.04
CA GLN A 53 1.12 -2.18 -10.37
C GLN A 53 -0.25 -2.86 -10.43
N PHE A 54 -1.20 -2.19 -11.08
CA PHE A 54 -2.56 -2.69 -11.27
C PHE A 54 -2.73 -3.28 -12.68
N GLY A 55 -2.33 -4.54 -12.88
CA GLY A 55 -2.55 -5.26 -14.14
C GLY A 55 -4.04 -5.54 -14.40
N GLY A 56 -4.56 -6.61 -13.79
CA GLY A 56 -5.99 -6.93 -13.82
C GLY A 56 -6.87 -5.80 -13.26
N GLY A 57 -6.38 -5.09 -12.23
CA GLY A 57 -7.04 -3.90 -11.66
C GLY A 57 -7.10 -2.68 -12.59
N THR A 58 -6.49 -2.70 -13.78
CA THR A 58 -6.68 -1.68 -14.83
C THR A 58 -7.42 -2.25 -16.01
N LEU A 59 -6.92 -3.36 -16.60
CA LEU A 59 -7.47 -3.93 -17.83
C LEU A 59 -8.85 -4.57 -17.61
N GLY A 60 -9.17 -4.98 -16.38
CA GLY A 60 -10.49 -5.52 -16.02
C GLY A 60 -11.56 -4.46 -15.77
N HIS A 61 -11.26 -3.17 -15.94
CA HIS A 61 -12.25 -2.11 -15.74
C HIS A 61 -13.34 -2.18 -16.84
N PRO A 62 -14.66 -2.18 -16.50
CA PRO A 62 -15.75 -2.35 -17.47
C PRO A 62 -15.79 -1.33 -18.61
N TRP A 63 -15.22 -0.15 -18.40
CA TRP A 63 -15.14 0.91 -19.42
C TRP A 63 -13.79 0.96 -20.16
N GLY A 64 -12.96 -0.05 -20.02
CA GLY A 64 -11.66 -0.17 -20.68
C GLY A 64 -10.49 0.45 -19.92
N ASN A 65 -9.31 0.37 -20.54
CA ASN A 65 -8.02 0.59 -19.87
C ASN A 65 -7.84 2.01 -19.36
N ALA A 66 -8.20 3.03 -20.15
CA ALA A 66 -8.02 4.43 -19.75
C ALA A 66 -8.88 4.77 -18.52
N PRO A 67 -10.18 4.41 -18.45
CA PRO A 67 -10.95 4.50 -17.22
C PRO A 67 -10.38 3.73 -16.04
N GLY A 68 -9.86 2.52 -16.24
CA GLY A 68 -9.19 1.75 -15.19
C GLY A 68 -7.97 2.47 -14.62
N ALA A 69 -7.14 3.05 -15.50
CA ALA A 69 -5.98 3.83 -15.09
C ALA A 69 -6.38 5.09 -14.31
N VAL A 70 -7.45 5.77 -14.75
CA VAL A 70 -8.02 6.92 -14.03
C VAL A 70 -8.54 6.52 -12.65
N ALA A 71 -9.23 5.38 -12.52
CA ALA A 71 -9.72 4.89 -11.24
C ALA A 71 -8.57 4.67 -10.24
N ASN A 72 -7.52 3.97 -10.67
CA ASN A 72 -6.33 3.73 -9.83
C ASN A 72 -5.63 5.04 -9.45
N ARG A 73 -5.49 5.98 -10.40
CA ARG A 73 -4.87 7.28 -10.12
C ARG A 73 -5.67 8.11 -9.11
N VAL A 74 -6.98 8.18 -9.27
CA VAL A 74 -7.86 8.93 -8.35
C VAL A 74 -7.83 8.32 -6.94
N ALA A 75 -7.89 6.99 -6.84
CA ALA A 75 -7.78 6.31 -5.55
C ALA A 75 -6.46 6.63 -4.85
N LEU A 76 -5.33 6.58 -5.57
CA LEU A 76 -4.00 6.88 -5.02
C LEU A 76 -3.91 8.34 -4.53
N GLU A 77 -4.31 9.30 -5.37
CA GLU A 77 -4.25 10.72 -4.99
C GLU A 77 -5.16 11.05 -3.81
N ALA A 78 -6.34 10.40 -3.71
CA ALA A 78 -7.22 10.55 -2.56
C ALA A 78 -6.57 10.02 -1.27
N CYS A 79 -5.92 8.85 -1.33
CA CYS A 79 -5.18 8.27 -0.20
C CYS A 79 -4.00 9.16 0.22
N VAL A 80 -3.18 9.60 -0.73
CA VAL A 80 -2.03 10.49 -0.44
C VAL A 80 -2.49 11.81 0.16
N LYS A 81 -3.53 12.43 -0.40
CA LYS A 81 -4.11 13.66 0.16
C LYS A 81 -4.59 13.44 1.59
N ALA A 82 -5.39 12.41 1.83
CA ALA A 82 -5.93 12.10 3.15
C ALA A 82 -4.82 11.85 4.19
N ARG A 83 -3.80 11.06 3.82
CA ARG A 83 -2.62 10.82 4.67
C ARG A 83 -1.90 12.13 4.99
N ASN A 84 -1.67 12.98 4.00
CA ASN A 84 -0.97 14.27 4.18
C ASN A 84 -1.80 15.26 5.02
N GLU A 85 -3.12 15.09 5.08
CA GLU A 85 -4.03 15.82 5.99
C GLU A 85 -4.12 15.19 7.39
N GLY A 86 -3.34 14.13 7.66
CA GLY A 86 -3.25 13.49 8.98
C GLY A 86 -4.33 12.44 9.25
N ARG A 87 -5.06 11.97 8.24
CA ARG A 87 -6.04 10.88 8.38
C ARG A 87 -5.34 9.52 8.51
N ASP A 88 -5.95 8.62 9.27
CA ASP A 88 -5.46 7.26 9.46
C ASP A 88 -5.96 6.36 8.33
N LEU A 89 -5.10 6.01 7.38
CA LEU A 89 -5.47 5.18 6.23
C LEU A 89 -5.89 3.76 6.62
N ALA A 90 -5.34 3.18 7.68
CA ALA A 90 -5.66 1.83 8.12
C ALA A 90 -7.10 1.76 8.68
N ARG A 91 -7.58 2.85 9.30
CA ARG A 91 -8.93 2.93 9.88
C ARG A 91 -9.95 3.56 8.94
N GLU A 92 -9.56 4.58 8.19
CA GLU A 92 -10.46 5.44 7.41
C GLU A 92 -10.39 5.18 5.91
N GLY A 93 -9.49 4.30 5.45
CA GLY A 93 -9.21 4.06 4.03
C GLY A 93 -10.43 3.76 3.17
N ASN A 94 -11.34 2.91 3.66
CA ASN A 94 -12.57 2.58 2.95
C ASN A 94 -13.50 3.79 2.76
N GLU A 95 -13.58 4.68 3.76
CA GLU A 95 -14.37 5.90 3.65
C GLU A 95 -13.74 6.87 2.65
N ILE A 96 -12.41 7.03 2.67
CA ILE A 96 -11.67 7.88 1.72
C ILE A 96 -11.97 7.46 0.26
N ILE A 97 -11.91 6.15 -0.02
CA ILE A 97 -12.22 5.62 -1.36
C ILE A 97 -13.69 5.86 -1.73
N ARG A 98 -14.63 5.68 -0.80
CA ARG A 98 -16.06 5.96 -1.03
C ARG A 98 -16.32 7.43 -1.31
N GLU A 99 -15.71 8.35 -0.55
CA GLU A 99 -15.84 9.79 -0.79
C GLU A 99 -15.26 10.19 -2.15
N ALA A 100 -14.10 9.66 -2.52
CA ALA A 100 -13.51 9.87 -3.84
C ALA A 100 -14.40 9.34 -4.99
N SER A 101 -15.08 8.21 -4.75
CA SER A 101 -15.98 7.59 -5.73
C SER A 101 -17.20 8.46 -6.05
N LYS A 102 -17.65 9.32 -5.12
CA LYS A 102 -18.81 10.20 -5.34
C LYS A 102 -18.61 11.17 -6.50
N TRP A 103 -17.38 11.63 -6.74
CA TRP A 103 -17.06 12.59 -7.79
C TRP A 103 -16.24 11.99 -8.95
N SER A 104 -15.77 10.75 -8.82
CA SER A 104 -15.10 10.02 -9.90
C SER A 104 -15.92 8.80 -10.34
N PRO A 105 -16.70 8.90 -11.43
CA PRO A 105 -17.49 7.77 -11.93
C PRO A 105 -16.66 6.54 -12.29
N LYS A 106 -15.39 6.74 -12.70
CA LYS A 106 -14.48 5.66 -13.07
C LYS A 106 -14.04 4.89 -11.82
N LEU A 107 -13.73 5.62 -10.75
CA LEU A 107 -13.47 4.99 -9.46
C LEU A 107 -14.72 4.29 -8.90
N ALA A 108 -15.90 4.90 -8.99
CA ALA A 108 -17.14 4.28 -8.53
C ALA A 108 -17.40 2.92 -9.20
N VAL A 109 -17.20 2.83 -10.53
CA VAL A 109 -17.35 1.56 -11.26
C VAL A 109 -16.30 0.54 -10.82
N ALA A 110 -15.03 0.92 -10.71
CA ALA A 110 -13.98 0.06 -10.18
C ALA A 110 -14.32 -0.48 -8.78
N CYS A 111 -14.83 0.39 -7.91
CA CYS A 111 -15.24 0.04 -6.55
C CYS A 111 -16.33 -1.03 -6.57
N GLU A 112 -17.37 -0.88 -7.40
CA GLU A 112 -18.44 -1.87 -7.49
C GLU A 112 -17.98 -3.23 -8.02
N VAL A 113 -17.05 -3.24 -8.97
CA VAL A 113 -16.54 -4.48 -9.59
C VAL A 113 -15.74 -5.33 -8.60
N TRP A 114 -14.95 -4.72 -7.73
CA TRP A 114 -13.97 -5.42 -6.90
C TRP A 114 -14.27 -5.43 -5.39
N LYS A 115 -15.42 -4.90 -4.95
CA LYS A 115 -15.74 -4.73 -3.52
C LYS A 115 -15.73 -6.01 -2.66
N GLU A 116 -16.02 -7.16 -3.26
CA GLU A 116 -16.04 -8.46 -2.56
C GLU A 116 -14.74 -9.26 -2.72
N ILE A 117 -13.79 -8.76 -3.50
CA ILE A 117 -12.57 -9.51 -3.83
C ILE A 117 -11.53 -9.26 -2.73
N VAL A 118 -11.19 -10.32 -2.01
CA VAL A 118 -10.16 -10.33 -0.96
C VAL A 118 -9.36 -11.61 -1.03
N PHE A 119 -8.09 -11.54 -0.63
CA PHE A 119 -7.19 -12.69 -0.58
C PHE A 119 -6.71 -12.90 0.85
N HIS A 120 -7.34 -13.85 1.56
CA HIS A 120 -7.00 -14.20 2.93
C HIS A 120 -6.58 -15.66 2.99
N PHE A 121 -5.26 -15.89 3.11
CA PHE A 121 -4.65 -17.21 3.25
C PHE A 121 -3.59 -17.15 4.35
N ALA A 122 -3.29 -18.30 4.96
CA ALA A 122 -2.18 -18.39 5.89
C ALA A 122 -0.86 -18.16 5.14
N ALA A 123 -0.01 -17.28 5.67
CA ALA A 123 1.34 -17.10 5.17
C ALA A 123 2.18 -18.35 5.50
N VAL A 124 2.91 -18.86 4.51
CA VAL A 124 3.81 -20.01 4.68
C VAL A 124 5.14 -19.55 5.28
N ASP A 125 5.63 -18.40 4.83
CA ASP A 125 6.86 -17.76 5.33
C ASP A 125 6.49 -16.75 6.43
N ILE A 126 6.90 -17.04 7.67
CA ILE A 126 6.59 -16.25 8.87
C ILE A 126 7.85 -16.14 9.74
N LEU A 127 7.91 -15.11 10.58
CA LEU A 127 8.97 -14.98 11.58
C LEU A 127 8.94 -16.18 12.54
N ASP A 128 10.14 -16.66 12.90
CA ASP A 128 10.29 -17.59 14.02
C ASP A 128 9.78 -16.94 15.32
N LYS A 129 9.24 -17.77 16.21
CA LYS A 129 8.73 -17.33 17.52
C LYS A 129 9.83 -17.07 18.52
#